data_AF-A0A7Y0H302-F1
#
_entry.id   AF-A0A7Y0H302-F1
#
_cell.length_a   1.000
_cell.length_b   1.000
_cell.length_c   1.000
_cell.angle_alpha   90.00
_cell.angle_beta   90.00
_cell.angle_gamma   90.00
#
_symmetry.space_group_name_H-M   'P 1'
#
loop_
_entity.id
_entity.type
_entity.pdbx_description
1 polymer ?
#
loop_
_entity_poly.entity_id
_entity_poly.type
_entity_poly.pdbx_seq_one_letter_code
_entity_poly.pdbx_strand_id
1 'polypeptide(L)'
;MSRTFRLASLLHLRSMAEDRAAVELAEAARLLSAAEARRHATEVMLSSASMPETSDALHFHAVAASRAALAGLLTERRSEVRTADEEVVVANAAWNAARVRTKALERLEERHVAQVRAEDERAEQMVLDEVGSRMRTAQIAAATAPSESAVDATDGVLP
;
A
#
# COMPACT_ATOMS: atom_id res chain seq x y z
N MET A 1 -2.26 27.40 3.66
CA MET A 1 -3.59 26.87 3.26
C MET A 1 -3.38 25.53 2.56
N SER A 2 -4.17 24.50 2.88
CA SER A 2 -3.96 23.16 2.31
C SER A 2 -4.25 23.13 0.80
N ARG A 3 -3.19 23.13 -0.01
CA ARG A 3 -3.28 22.90 -1.45
C ARG A 3 -3.54 21.42 -1.72
N THR A 4 -4.78 21.08 -2.06
CA THR A 4 -5.21 19.69 -2.31
C THR A 4 -4.50 19.07 -3.52
N PHE A 5 -4.09 17.80 -3.38
CA PHE A 5 -3.53 17.03 -4.49
C PHE A 5 -4.60 16.72 -5.53
N ARG A 6 -4.42 17.21 -6.78
CA ARG A 6 -5.44 17.11 -7.84
C ARG A 6 -5.81 15.68 -8.22
N LEU A 7 -4.93 14.70 -7.97
CA LEU A 7 -5.16 13.29 -8.28
C LEU A 7 -5.57 12.45 -7.05
N ALA A 8 -5.95 13.08 -5.93
CA ALA A 8 -6.34 12.36 -4.72
C ALA A 8 -7.50 11.38 -4.95
N SER A 9 -8.53 11.78 -5.68
CA SER A 9 -9.66 10.89 -6.01
C SER A 9 -9.25 9.71 -6.88
N LEU A 10 -8.31 9.92 -7.80
CA LEU A 10 -7.77 8.84 -8.64
C LEU A 10 -6.91 7.88 -7.82
N LEU A 11 -6.09 8.40 -6.90
CA LEU A 11 -5.30 7.58 -5.98
C LEU A 11 -6.21 6.69 -5.12
N HIS A 12 -7.29 7.26 -4.57
CA HIS A 12 -8.28 6.50 -3.79
C HIS A 12 -8.96 5.40 -4.61
N LEU A 13 -9.37 5.70 -5.85
CA LEU A 13 -9.94 4.68 -6.73
C LEU A 13 -8.94 3.55 -7.03
N ARG A 14 -7.65 3.89 -7.21
CA ARG A 14 -6.60 2.90 -7.48
C ARG A 14 -6.25 2.06 -6.26
N SER A 15 -6.26 2.64 -5.06
CA SER A 15 -6.06 1.88 -3.83
C SER A 15 -7.21 0.88 -3.63
N MET A 16 -8.46 1.28 -3.84
CA MET A 16 -9.59 0.34 -3.79
C MET A 16 -9.49 -0.79 -4.83
N ALA A 17 -9.00 -0.48 -6.03
CA ALA A 17 -8.78 -1.50 -7.06
C ALA A 17 -7.66 -2.47 -6.69
N GLU A 18 -6.59 -1.98 -6.05
CA GLU A 18 -5.52 -2.81 -5.49
C GLU A 18 -6.02 -3.71 -4.36
N ASP A 19 -6.77 -3.15 -3.40
CA ASP A 19 -7.36 -3.91 -2.30
C ASP A 19 -8.27 -5.03 -2.81
N ARG A 20 -9.11 -4.73 -3.81
CA ARG A 20 -9.94 -5.73 -4.48
C ARG A 20 -9.09 -6.83 -5.12
N ALA A 21 -8.06 -6.48 -5.86
CA ALA A 21 -7.18 -7.47 -6.50
C ALA A 21 -6.43 -8.33 -5.46
N ALA A 22 -6.10 -7.77 -4.28
CA ALA A 22 -5.52 -8.51 -3.18
C ALA A 22 -6.49 -9.54 -2.60
N VAL A 23 -7.78 -9.18 -2.46
CA VAL A 23 -8.84 -10.11 -2.04
C VAL A 23 -9.01 -11.24 -3.06
N GLU A 24 -9.04 -10.92 -4.36
CA GLU A 24 -9.15 -11.91 -5.43
C GLU A 24 -7.96 -12.89 -5.42
N LEU A 25 -6.73 -12.40 -5.21
CA LEU A 25 -5.56 -13.25 -5.03
C LEU A 25 -5.66 -14.16 -3.80
N ALA A 26 -6.15 -13.64 -2.67
CA ALA A 26 -6.33 -14.42 -1.46
C ALA A 26 -7.39 -15.52 -1.65
N GLU A 27 -8.49 -15.22 -2.33
CA GLU A 27 -9.51 -16.21 -2.73
C GLU A 27 -8.91 -17.32 -3.60
N ALA A 28 -8.18 -16.95 -4.67
CA ALA A 28 -7.52 -17.92 -5.54
C ALA A 28 -6.55 -18.84 -4.78
N ALA A 29 -5.75 -18.28 -3.88
CA ALA A 29 -4.82 -19.06 -3.05
C ALA A 29 -5.54 -20.04 -2.11
N ARG A 30 -6.68 -19.65 -1.52
CA ARG A 30 -7.51 -20.57 -0.72
C ARG A 30 -8.08 -21.70 -1.57
N LEU A 31 -8.55 -21.40 -2.78
CA LEU A 31 -9.09 -22.40 -3.70
C LEU A 31 -8.02 -23.41 -4.12
N LEU A 32 -6.80 -22.95 -4.41
CA LEU A 32 -5.65 -23.82 -4.69
C LEU A 32 -5.34 -24.74 -3.51
N SER A 33 -5.21 -24.19 -2.30
CA SER A 33 -4.95 -24.99 -1.10
C SER A 33 -6.03 -26.04 -0.85
N ALA A 34 -7.31 -25.68 -1.05
CA ALA A 34 -8.42 -26.61 -0.93
C ALA A 34 -8.37 -27.72 -2.01
N ALA A 35 -8.01 -27.38 -3.25
CA ALA A 35 -7.84 -28.35 -4.33
C ALA A 35 -6.68 -29.33 -4.05
N GLU A 36 -5.55 -28.81 -3.54
CA GLU A 36 -4.40 -29.62 -3.14
C GLU A 36 -4.75 -30.59 -2.01
N ALA A 37 -5.51 -30.13 -1.01
CA ALA A 37 -5.98 -30.97 0.09
C ALA A 37 -6.89 -32.10 -0.42
N ARG A 38 -7.82 -31.82 -1.34
CA ARG A 38 -8.68 -32.84 -1.96
C ARG A 38 -7.89 -33.84 -2.80
N ARG A 39 -6.91 -33.36 -3.58
CA ARG A 39 -5.98 -34.22 -4.34
C ARG A 39 -5.22 -35.14 -3.41
N HIS A 40 -4.65 -34.61 -2.34
CA HIS A 40 -3.87 -35.37 -1.37
C HIS A 40 -4.74 -36.41 -0.65
N ALA A 41 -5.95 -36.06 -0.21
CA ALA A 41 -6.88 -37.01 0.39
C ALA A 41 -7.21 -38.17 -0.57
N THR A 42 -7.44 -37.87 -1.85
CA THR A 42 -7.70 -38.90 -2.88
C THR A 42 -6.48 -39.80 -3.11
N GLU A 43 -5.27 -39.24 -3.09
CA GLU A 43 -4.01 -39.98 -3.20
C GLU A 43 -3.80 -40.93 -2.01
N VAL A 44 -4.07 -40.47 -0.79
CA VAL A 44 -4.04 -41.30 0.42
C VAL A 44 -5.05 -42.44 0.31
N MET A 45 -6.30 -42.16 -0.07
CA MET A 45 -7.33 -43.20 -0.26
C MET A 45 -6.88 -44.27 -1.26
N LEU A 46 -6.32 -43.87 -2.41
CA LEU A 46 -5.83 -44.79 -3.43
C LEU A 46 -4.62 -45.63 -2.94
N SER A 47 -3.72 -45.04 -2.16
CA SER A 47 -2.58 -45.77 -1.57
C SER A 47 -3.02 -46.76 -0.49
N SER A 48 -4.07 -46.44 0.27
CA SER A 48 -4.61 -47.31 1.33
C SER A 48 -5.47 -48.46 0.79
N ALA A 49 -5.93 -48.38 -0.46
CA ALA A 49 -6.74 -49.42 -1.08
C ALA A 49 -5.88 -50.65 -1.46
N SER A 50 -5.56 -51.50 -0.50
CA SER A 50 -4.80 -52.74 -0.73
C SER A 50 -5.64 -53.82 -1.43
N MET A 51 -4.96 -54.72 -2.14
CA MET A 51 -5.58 -55.94 -2.65
C MET A 51 -5.66 -56.97 -1.52
N PRO A 52 -6.77 -57.69 -1.36
CA PRO A 52 -6.88 -58.77 -0.38
C PRO A 52 -5.94 -59.93 -0.72
N GLU A 53 -5.33 -60.57 0.28
CA GLU A 53 -4.43 -61.73 0.10
C GLU A 53 -5.18 -62.99 -0.37
N THR A 54 -6.43 -63.15 0.06
CA THR A 54 -7.35 -64.19 -0.41
C THR A 54 -8.71 -63.55 -0.68
N SER A 55 -9.22 -63.69 -1.89
CA SER A 55 -10.53 -63.14 -2.26
C SER A 55 -11.19 -63.96 -3.35
N ASP A 56 -12.52 -64.08 -3.26
CA ASP A 56 -13.34 -64.58 -4.36
C ASP A 56 -13.29 -63.61 -5.55
N ALA A 57 -13.50 -64.11 -6.77
CA ALA A 57 -13.38 -63.35 -8.01
C ALA A 57 -14.26 -62.09 -8.01
N LEU A 58 -15.47 -62.16 -7.45
CA LEU A 58 -16.35 -61.00 -7.31
C LEU A 58 -15.73 -59.89 -6.45
N HIS A 59 -15.09 -60.26 -5.34
CA HIS A 59 -14.44 -59.30 -4.45
C HIS A 59 -13.19 -58.69 -5.10
N PHE A 60 -12.41 -59.49 -5.83
CA PHE A 60 -11.30 -58.99 -6.64
C PHE A 60 -11.77 -57.94 -7.67
N HIS A 61 -12.83 -58.25 -8.43
CA HIS A 61 -13.38 -57.31 -9.41
C HIS A 61 -13.90 -56.02 -8.77
N ALA A 62 -14.55 -56.11 -7.61
CA ALA A 62 -15.02 -54.94 -6.87
C ALA A 62 -13.85 -54.03 -6.46
N VAL A 63 -12.78 -54.59 -5.87
CA VAL A 63 -11.59 -53.82 -5.47
C VAL A 63 -10.89 -53.21 -6.69
N ALA A 64 -10.75 -53.96 -7.79
CA ALA A 64 -10.17 -53.46 -9.03
C ALA A 64 -10.98 -52.28 -9.60
N ALA A 65 -12.31 -52.39 -9.62
CA ALA A 65 -13.19 -51.31 -10.05
C ALA A 65 -13.09 -50.06 -9.15
N SER A 66 -13.06 -50.24 -7.82
CA SER A 66 -12.88 -49.13 -6.88
C SER A 66 -11.54 -48.42 -7.07
N ARG A 67 -10.44 -49.16 -7.28
CA ARG A 67 -9.12 -48.59 -7.56
C ARG A 67 -9.10 -47.84 -8.89
N ALA A 68 -9.74 -48.37 -9.93
CA ALA A 68 -9.86 -47.70 -11.22
C ALA A 68 -10.65 -46.38 -11.09
N ALA A 69 -11.75 -46.37 -10.33
CA ALA A 69 -12.53 -45.16 -10.05
C ALA A 69 -11.71 -44.11 -9.28
N LEU A 70 -10.96 -44.52 -8.25
CA LEU A 70 -10.08 -43.63 -7.48
C LEU A 70 -8.94 -43.06 -8.34
N ALA A 71 -8.37 -43.84 -9.25
CA ALA A 71 -7.35 -43.36 -10.19
C ALA A 71 -7.91 -42.31 -11.17
N GLY A 72 -9.14 -42.51 -11.65
CA GLY A 72 -9.89 -41.53 -12.45
C GLY A 72 -10.12 -40.23 -11.66
N LEU A 73 -10.65 -40.33 -10.45
CA LEU A 73 -10.87 -39.18 -9.56
C LEU A 73 -9.58 -38.43 -9.24
N LEU A 74 -8.46 -39.13 -9.00
CA LEU A 74 -7.17 -38.49 -8.76
C LEU A 74 -6.69 -37.68 -9.98
N THR A 75 -6.97 -38.18 -11.18
CA THR A 75 -6.66 -37.46 -12.43
C THR A 75 -7.47 -36.17 -12.54
N GLU A 76 -8.75 -36.21 -12.20
CA GLU A 76 -9.62 -35.04 -12.11
C GLU A 76 -9.12 -34.04 -11.07
N ARG A 77 -8.80 -34.49 -9.85
CA ARG A 77 -8.25 -33.63 -8.79
C ARG A 77 -6.92 -32.97 -9.19
N ARG A 78 -6.06 -33.68 -9.92
CA ARG A 78 -4.83 -33.09 -10.48
C ARG A 78 -5.14 -32.01 -11.50
N SER A 79 -6.23 -32.14 -12.27
CA SER A 79 -6.68 -31.09 -13.18
C SER A 79 -7.22 -29.88 -12.43
N GLU A 80 -8.03 -30.09 -11.40
CA GLU A 80 -8.52 -29.00 -10.53
C GLU A 80 -7.37 -28.19 -9.94
N VAL A 81 -6.31 -28.85 -9.45
CA VAL A 81 -5.14 -28.17 -8.91
C VAL A 81 -4.45 -27.32 -9.97
N ARG A 82 -4.26 -27.84 -11.19
CA ARG A 82 -3.66 -27.05 -12.29
C ARG A 82 -4.48 -25.82 -12.61
N THR A 83 -5.79 -25.95 -12.74
CA THR A 83 -6.68 -24.81 -13.00
C THR A 83 -6.62 -23.79 -11.87
N ALA A 84 -6.65 -24.24 -10.60
CA ALA A 84 -6.54 -23.32 -9.46
C ALA A 84 -5.18 -22.60 -9.40
N ASP A 85 -4.09 -23.28 -9.79
CA ASP A 85 -2.75 -22.69 -9.89
C ASP A 85 -2.70 -21.60 -10.98
N GLU A 86 -3.27 -21.88 -12.16
CA GLU A 86 -3.42 -20.90 -13.24
C GLU A 86 -4.19 -19.65 -12.79
N GLU A 87 -5.28 -19.82 -12.02
CA GLU A 87 -6.05 -18.71 -11.45
C GLU A 87 -5.22 -17.87 -10.45
N VAL A 88 -4.38 -18.51 -9.62
CA VAL A 88 -3.46 -17.81 -8.73
C VAL A 88 -2.45 -16.98 -9.53
N VAL A 89 -1.90 -17.53 -10.61
CA VAL A 89 -0.97 -16.80 -11.50
C VAL A 89 -1.65 -15.56 -12.10
N VAL A 90 -2.88 -15.71 -12.60
CA VAL A 90 -3.66 -14.60 -13.18
C VAL A 90 -3.97 -13.53 -12.11
N ALA A 91 -4.47 -13.93 -10.94
CA ALA A 91 -4.80 -13.01 -9.86
C ALA A 91 -3.56 -12.26 -9.34
N ASN A 92 -2.42 -12.95 -9.24
CA ASN A 92 -1.15 -12.34 -8.83
C ASN A 92 -0.67 -11.31 -9.85
N ALA A 93 -0.77 -11.62 -11.16
CA ALA A 93 -0.44 -10.66 -12.21
C ALA A 93 -1.34 -9.41 -12.15
N ALA A 94 -2.65 -9.60 -11.90
CA ALA A 94 -3.60 -8.51 -11.76
C ALA A 94 -3.29 -7.62 -10.54
N TRP A 95 -3.01 -8.23 -9.38
CA TRP A 95 -2.63 -7.51 -8.17
C TRP A 95 -1.34 -6.71 -8.36
N ASN A 96 -0.30 -7.32 -8.94
CA ASN A 96 0.96 -6.63 -9.23
C ASN A 96 0.76 -5.43 -10.17
N ALA A 97 -0.06 -5.60 -11.21
CA ALA A 97 -0.39 -4.50 -12.13
C ALA A 97 -1.15 -3.37 -11.43
N ALA A 98 -2.06 -3.69 -10.50
CA ALA A 98 -2.74 -2.69 -9.68
C ALA A 98 -1.73 -1.95 -8.76
N ARG A 99 -0.88 -2.69 -8.05
CA ARG A 99 0.14 -2.15 -7.14
C ARG A 99 1.09 -1.17 -7.83
N VAL A 100 1.57 -1.53 -9.02
CA VAL A 100 2.48 -0.66 -9.81
C VAL A 100 1.80 0.67 -10.16
N ARG A 101 0.52 0.65 -10.53
CA ARG A 101 -0.25 1.86 -10.88
C ARG A 101 -0.52 2.73 -9.66
N THR A 102 -0.88 2.14 -8.52
CA THR A 102 -1.10 2.87 -7.27
C THR A 102 0.19 3.52 -6.78
N LYS A 103 1.29 2.76 -6.76
CA LYS A 103 2.60 3.23 -6.26
C LYS A 103 3.17 4.41 -7.06
N ALA A 104 2.86 4.49 -8.35
CA ALA A 104 3.23 5.65 -9.15
C ALA A 104 2.53 6.93 -8.69
N LEU A 105 1.25 6.84 -8.29
CA LEU A 105 0.47 7.97 -7.79
C LEU A 105 0.85 8.34 -6.35
N GLU A 106 1.10 7.35 -5.48
CA GLU A 106 1.61 7.58 -4.11
C GLU A 106 2.88 8.45 -4.14
N ARG A 107 3.84 8.11 -5.02
CA ARG A 107 5.07 8.90 -5.18
C ARG A 107 4.83 10.32 -5.67
N LEU A 108 3.80 10.55 -6.48
CA LEU A 108 3.44 11.90 -6.95
C LEU A 108 2.80 12.71 -5.82
N GLU A 109 1.97 12.08 -4.99
CA GLU A 109 1.40 12.70 -3.80
C GLU A 109 2.49 13.08 -2.80
N GLU A 110 3.44 12.19 -2.51
CA GLU A 110 4.58 12.45 -1.63
C GLU A 110 5.38 13.68 -2.09
N ARG A 111 5.66 13.79 -3.40
CA ARG A 111 6.35 14.95 -3.98
C ARG A 111 5.53 16.22 -3.88
N HIS A 112 4.22 16.14 -4.12
CA HIS A 112 3.31 17.30 -3.98
C HIS A 112 3.30 17.81 -2.54
N VAL A 113 3.18 16.91 -1.56
CA VAL A 113 3.23 17.26 -0.13
C VAL A 113 4.57 17.92 0.22
N ALA A 114 5.69 17.36 -0.25
CA ALA A 114 7.01 17.96 -0.03
C ALA A 114 7.14 19.35 -0.67
N GLN A 115 6.64 19.53 -1.89
CA GLN A 115 6.67 20.81 -2.58
C GLN A 115 5.81 21.87 -1.86
N VAL A 116 4.60 21.52 -1.44
CA VAL A 116 3.71 22.42 -0.71
C VAL A 116 4.36 22.85 0.60
N ARG A 117 4.97 21.93 1.36
CA ARG A 117 5.71 22.27 2.59
C ARG A 117 6.85 23.25 2.31
N ALA A 118 7.68 22.99 1.31
CA ALA A 118 8.80 23.87 0.97
C ALA A 118 8.35 25.25 0.48
N GLU A 119 7.16 25.37 -0.12
CA GLU A 119 6.57 26.65 -0.52
C GLU A 119 6.01 27.41 0.69
N ASP A 120 5.37 26.70 1.62
CA ASP A 120 4.84 27.28 2.85
C ASP A 120 6.00 27.77 3.76
N GLU A 121 7.07 26.98 3.93
CA GLU A 121 8.30 27.39 4.64
C GLU A 121 8.94 28.64 4.02
N ARG A 122 9.01 28.71 2.68
CA ARG A 122 9.51 29.89 1.97
C ARG A 122 8.62 31.12 2.19
N ALA A 123 7.30 30.95 2.18
CA ALA A 123 6.36 32.03 2.47
C ALA A 123 6.51 32.55 3.90
N GLU A 124 6.65 31.65 4.87
CA GLU A 124 6.90 31.99 6.27
C GLU A 124 8.23 32.75 6.44
N GLN A 125 9.30 32.29 5.81
CA GLN A 125 10.60 32.97 5.85
C GLN A 125 10.54 34.38 5.27
N MET A 126 9.86 34.58 4.14
CA MET A 126 9.68 35.92 3.56
C MET A 126 8.98 36.88 4.51
N VAL A 127 7.96 36.41 5.24
CA VAL A 127 7.25 37.23 6.24
C VAL A 127 8.16 37.58 7.42
N LEU A 128 8.97 36.63 7.90
CA LEU A 128 9.93 36.86 8.98
C LEU A 128 11.01 37.87 8.57
N ASP A 129 11.52 37.76 7.35
CA ASP A 129 12.53 38.69 6.81
C ASP A 129 11.96 40.10 6.64
N GLU A 130 10.70 40.24 6.22
CA GLU A 130 10.00 41.53 6.11
C GLU A 130 9.82 42.18 7.49
N VAL A 131 9.33 41.41 8.49
CA VAL A 131 9.17 41.90 9.87
C VAL A 131 10.52 42.30 10.46
N GLY A 132 11.55 41.47 10.29
CA GLY A 132 12.91 41.75 10.75
C GLY A 132 13.50 43.01 10.13
N SER A 133 13.29 43.20 8.82
CA SER A 133 13.74 44.40 8.09
C SER A 133 13.02 45.66 8.57
N ARG A 134 11.70 45.60 8.80
CA ARG A 134 10.92 46.72 9.37
C ARG A 134 11.39 47.09 10.78
N MET A 135 11.57 46.09 11.66
CA MET A 135 12.05 46.33 13.03
C MET A 135 13.45 46.93 13.05
N ARG A 136 14.37 46.44 12.22
CA ARG A 136 15.72 46.99 12.09
C ARG A 136 15.70 48.44 11.60
N THR A 137 14.86 48.74 10.61
CA THR A 137 14.72 50.11 10.08
C THR A 137 14.19 51.06 11.16
N ALA A 138 13.18 50.63 11.93
CA ALA A 138 12.65 51.41 13.03
C ALA A 138 13.69 51.67 14.15
N GLN A 139 14.52 50.67 14.48
CA GLN A 139 15.61 50.83 15.45
C GLN A 139 16.67 51.82 14.97
N ILE A 140 17.07 51.75 13.69
CA ILE A 140 18.04 52.70 13.11
C ILE A 140 17.47 54.12 13.12
N ALA A 141 16.20 54.30 12.75
CA ALA A 141 15.54 55.60 12.79
C ALA A 141 15.48 56.17 14.22
N ALA A 142 15.16 55.35 15.22
CA ALA A 142 15.16 55.77 16.63
C ALA A 142 16.57 56.14 17.14
N ALA A 143 17.61 55.43 16.70
CA ALA A 143 19.00 55.72 17.07
C ALA A 143 19.58 56.96 16.36
N THR A 144 19.04 57.32 15.18
CA THR A 144 19.49 58.47 14.38
C THR A 144 18.65 59.72 14.65
N ALA A 145 17.55 59.61 15.41
CA ALA A 145 16.77 60.76 15.85
C ALA A 145 17.64 61.67 16.73
N PRO A 146 17.70 62.99 16.44
CA PRO A 146 18.52 63.91 17.21
C PRO A 146 18.03 63.95 18.65
N SER A 147 18.94 63.74 19.60
CA SER A 147 18.68 63.93 21.02
C SER A 147 18.46 65.42 21.30
N GLU A 148 17.24 65.92 21.12
CA GLU A 148 16.79 67.20 21.69
C GLU A 148 16.68 67.06 23.23
N SER A 149 17.81 66.99 23.92
CA SER A 149 17.88 67.30 25.36
C SER A 149 19.34 67.38 25.84
N ALA A 150 20.04 68.48 25.57
CA ALA A 150 21.23 68.87 26.36
C ALA A 150 21.76 70.30 26.07
N VAL A 151 20.91 71.34 26.00
CA VAL A 151 21.31 72.73 26.29
C VAL A 151 20.00 73.45 26.67
N ASP A 152 19.70 73.71 27.94
CA ASP A 152 20.13 74.94 28.60
C ASP A 152 19.86 74.83 30.11
N ALA A 153 20.92 74.61 30.87
CA ALA A 153 20.93 74.78 32.31
C ALA A 153 22.36 75.14 32.72
N THR A 154 22.75 76.41 32.56
CA THR A 154 23.65 77.14 33.48
C THR A 154 23.91 78.57 32.99
N ASP A 155 23.26 79.55 33.62
CA ASP A 155 23.76 80.88 34.05
C ASP A 155 22.53 81.79 34.21
N GLY A 156 22.32 82.59 35.25
CA GLY A 156 23.15 83.01 36.37
C GLY A 156 22.29 83.93 37.26
N VAL A 157 22.77 84.07 38.50
CA VAL A 157 22.16 84.72 39.66
C VAL A 157 22.07 86.26 39.52
N LEU A 158 20.93 86.83 39.96
CA LEU A 158 20.58 88.12 40.65
C LEU A 158 21.57 89.33 40.66
N PRO A 159 21.11 90.60 40.85
CA PRO A 159 19.90 91.02 41.59
C PRO A 159 18.93 91.98 40.88
#